data_AF-A0A970LTJ3-F1
#
_entry.id   AF-A0A970LTJ3-F1
#
_cell.length_a   1.000
_cell.length_b   1.000
_cell.length_c   1.000
_cell.angle_alpha   90.00
_cell.angle_beta   90.00
_cell.angle_gamma   90.00
#
_symmetry.space_group_name_H-M   'P 1'
#
loop_
_entity.id
_entity.type
_entity.pdbx_description
1 polymer ?
#
loop_
_entity_poly.entity_id
_entity_poly.type
_entity_poly.pdbx_seq_one_letter_code
_entity_poly.pdbx_strand_id
1 'polypeptide(L)' 'MDRKEAEKILNASEHLEVQYQNVPVWIENVQETTADVTIMGTNRRINVPLEELEDMERPLSEENIYGLQ' A
#
# COMPACT_ATOMS: atom_id res chain seq x y z
N MET A 1 -0.95 2.24 9.16
CA MET A 1 -0.08 3.33 8.69
C MET A 1 -0.66 4.66 9.12
N ASP A 2 0.10 5.75 9.06
CA ASP A 2 -0.41 7.09 9.30
C ASP A 2 -0.86 7.81 8.00
N ARG A 3 -1.57 8.93 8.14
CA ARG A 3 -2.06 9.71 6.99
C ARG A 3 -0.93 10.24 6.10
N LYS A 4 0.20 10.65 6.68
CA LYS A 4 1.32 11.20 5.91
C LYS A 4 1.99 10.11 5.07
N GLU A 5 2.09 8.90 5.61
CA GLU A 5 2.56 7.71 4.88
C GLU A 5 1.63 7.40 3.71
N ALA A 6 0.32 7.31 3.97
CA ALA A 6 -0.67 7.06 2.92
C ALA A 6 -0.65 8.14 1.82
N GLU A 7 -0.53 9.42 2.18
CA GLU A 7 -0.41 10.53 1.22
C GLU A 7 0.90 10.46 0.40
N LYS A 8 2.01 10.04 1.00
CA LYS A 8 3.27 9.83 0.26
C LYS A 8 3.12 8.72 -0.78
N ILE A 9 2.46 7.62 -0.40
CA ILE A 9 2.20 6.48 -1.29
C ILE A 9 1.29 6.89 -2.44
N LEU A 10 0.22 7.63 -2.16
CA LEU A 10 -0.70 8.12 -3.18
C LEU A 10 -0.02 9.07 -4.19
N ASN A 11 0.92 9.89 -3.72
CA ASN A 11 1.65 10.85 -4.56
C ASN A 11 2.96 10.28 -5.14
N ALA A 12 3.31 9.04 -4.82
CA ALA A 12 4.50 8.40 -5.37
C ALA A 12 4.29 8.18 -6.88
N SER A 13 5.34 8.44 -7.66
CA SER A 13 5.33 8.23 -9.11
C SER A 13 5.16 6.76 -9.51
N GLU A 14 5.48 5.86 -8.59
CA GLU A 14 5.24 4.43 -8.71
C GLU A 14 4.13 4.06 -7.72
N HIS A 15 3.12 3.30 -8.18
CA HIS A 15 2.06 2.82 -7.32
C HIS A 15 2.67 1.85 -6.30
N LEU A 16 2.86 2.32 -5.06
CA LEU A 16 3.35 1.49 -3.98
C LEU A 16 2.24 0.52 -3.56
N GLU A 17 2.56 -0.77 -3.51
CA GLU A 17 1.65 -1.78 -3.00
C GLU A 17 1.55 -1.69 -1.48
N VAL A 18 0.33 -1.61 -0.98
CA VAL A 18 0.01 -1.67 0.46
C VAL A 18 -0.89 -2.86 0.71
N GLN A 19 -1.02 -3.28 1.96
CA GLN A 19 -1.88 -4.40 2.32
C GLN A 19 -2.96 -3.99 3.33
N TYR A 20 -4.14 -4.59 3.16
CA TYR A 20 -5.26 -4.52 4.09
C TYR A 20 -5.64 -5.95 4.46
N GLN A 21 -5.48 -6.33 5.74
CA GLN A 21 -5.81 -7.68 6.22
C GLN A 21 -5.15 -8.82 5.39
N ASN A 22 -3.86 -8.66 5.05
CA ASN A 22 -3.08 -9.55 4.17
C ASN A 22 -3.55 -9.61 2.71
N VAL A 23 -4.42 -8.69 2.28
CA VAL A 23 -4.83 -8.55 0.88
C VAL A 23 -4.10 -7.35 0.29
N PRO A 24 -3.39 -7.52 -0.84
CA PRO A 24 -2.73 -6.40 -1.50
C PRO A 24 -3.76 -5.47 -2.14
N VAL A 25 -3.62 -4.16 -1.86
CA VAL A 25 -4.53 -3.11 -2.30
C VAL A 25 -3.75 -1.88 -2.78
N TRP A 26 -4.38 -1.07 -3.63
CA TRP A 26 -3.84 0.20 -4.11
C TRP A 26 -4.59 1.36 -3.48
N ILE A 27 -3.88 2.37 -2.99
CA ILE A 27 -4.48 3.59 -2.46
C ILE A 27 -4.91 4.48 -3.63
N GLU A 28 -6.21 4.80 -3.68
CA GLU A 28 -6.79 5.66 -4.71
C GLU A 28 -7.08 7.06 -4.19
N ASN A 29 -7.38 7.16 -2.90
CA ASN A 29 -7.73 8.41 -2.23
C ASN A 29 -7.49 8.29 -0.73
N VAL A 30 -7.05 9.37 -0.10
CA VAL A 30 -6.79 9.44 1.35
C VAL A 30 -7.68 10.52 1.96
N GLN A 31 -8.39 10.15 3.03
CA GLN A 31 -9.27 11.03 3.82
C GLN A 31 -8.66 11.25 5.21
N GLU A 32 -9.39 11.88 6.14
CA GLU A 32 -8.84 12.20 7.47
C GLU A 32 -8.40 10.96 8.25
N THR A 33 -9.22 9.91 8.27
CA THR A 33 -9.00 8.69 9.05
C THR A 33 -9.13 7.40 8.23
N THR A 34 -9.59 7.51 6.99
CA THR A 34 -9.83 6.38 6.08
C THR A 34 -9.17 6.61 4.74
N ALA A 35 -9.05 5.54 3.94
CA ALA A 35 -8.62 5.60 2.56
C ALA A 35 -9.55 4.77 1.68
N ASP A 36 -9.75 5.23 0.45
CA ASP A 36 -10.37 4.42 -0.58
C ASP A 36 -9.28 3.60 -1.26
N VAL A 37 -9.44 2.29 -1.25
CA VAL A 37 -8.46 1.35 -1.81
C VAL A 37 -9.12 0.42 -2.82
N THR A 38 -8.38 0.06 -3.86
CA THR A 38 -8.78 -0.95 -4.84
C THR A 38 -8.05 -2.26 -4.53
N ILE A 39 -8.77 -3.36 -4.38
CA ILE A 39 -8.14 -4.68 -4.16
C ILE A 39 -7.46 -5.13 -5.45
N MET A 40 -6.16 -5.41 -5.39
CA MET A 40 -5.37 -5.83 -6.55
C MET A 40 -5.93 -7.11 -7.19
N GLY A 41 -5.92 -7.16 -8.52
CA GLY A 41 -6.51 -8.26 -9.27
C GLY A 41 -8.05 -8.26 -9.29
N THR A 42 -8.69 -7.24 -8.71
CA THR A 42 -10.13 -7.03 -8.75
C THR A 42 -10.46 -5.58 -9.13
N ASN A 43 -11.71 -5.32 -9.53
CA ASN A 43 -12.23 -3.96 -9.69
C ASN A 43 -13.02 -3.51 -8.45
N ARG A 44 -12.78 -4.13 -7.29
CA ARG A 44 -13.52 -3.82 -6.07
C ARG A 44 -12.81 -2.72 -5.30
N ARG A 45 -13.47 -1.57 -5.21
CA ARG A 45 -13.08 -0.47 -4.33
C ARG A 45 -13.76 -0.60 -2.97
N ILE A 46 -13.01 -0.42 -1.90
CA ILE A 46 -13.48 -0.43 -0.52
C ILE A 46 -12.92 0.78 0.23
N ASN A 47 -13.62 1.23 1.26
CA ASN A 47 -13.12 2.25 2.18
C ASN A 47 -12.65 1.55 3.45
N VAL A 48 -11.42 1.83 3.88
CA VAL A 48 -10.79 1.16 5.02
C VAL A 48 -10.14 2.18 5.96
N PRO A 49 -10.06 1.91 7.27
CA PRO A 49 -9.32 2.75 8.20
C PRO A 49 -7.82 2.78 7.85
N LEU A 50 -7.20 3.96 7.93
CA LEU A 50 -5.76 4.12 7.69
C LEU A 50 -4.91 3.28 8.66
N GLU A 51 -5.40 3.12 9.89
CA GLU A 51 -4.75 2.32 10.94
C GLU A 51 -4.70 0.83 10.60
N GLU A 52 -5.60 0.32 9.75
CA GLU A 52 -5.62 -1.08 9.30
C GLU A 52 -4.80 -1.32 8.02
N LEU A 53 -4.31 -0.26 7.38
CA LEU A 53 -3.40 -0.38 6.24
C LEU A 53 -1.97 -0.57 6.74
N GLU A 54 -1.28 -1.52 6.12
CA GLU A 54 0.12 -1.80 6.42
C GLU A 54 0.93 -1.65 5.12
N ASP A 55 2.13 -1.09 5.25
CA ASP A 55 3.08 -1.11 4.15
C ASP A 55 3.50 -2.55 3.89
N MET A 56 3.62 -2.92 2.61
CA MET A 56 4.37 -4.12 2.27
C MET A 56 5.85 -3.80 2.47
N GLU A 57 6.29 -3.76 3.73
CA GLU A 57 7.71 -3.76 4.12
C GLU A 57 8.33 -5.09 3.67
N ARG A 58 8.51 -5.30 2.37
CA ARG A 58 9.69 -6.01 1.93
C ARG A 58 10.83 -5.04 2.17
N PRO A 59 11.72 -5.28 3.13
CA PRO A 59 12.99 -4.58 3.08
C PRO A 59 13.59 -4.89 1.71
N LEU A 60 13.79 -3.87 0.88
CA LEU A 60 14.79 -3.92 -0.17
C LEU A 60 16.14 -3.98 0.54
N SER A 61 16.43 -5.11 1.20
CA SER A 61 17.78 -5.44 1.56
C SER A 61 18.50 -5.73 0.25
N GLU A 62 19.68 -5.13 0.10
CA GLU A 62 20.63 -5.39 -1.00
C GLU A 62 20.96 -6.90 -1.18
N GLU A 63 20.46 -7.78 -0.32
CA GLU A 63 20.52 -9.23 -0.48
C GLU A 63 19.59 -9.80 -1.58
N ASN A 64 18.67 -9.01 -2.17
CA ASN A 64 17.78 -9.47 -3.26
C ASN A 64 18.09 -8.87 -4.64
N ILE A 65 19.20 -8.15 -4.81
CA ILE A 65 19.62 -7.63 -6.13
C ILE A 65 20.46 -8.62 -6.95
N TYR A 66 20.98 -9.69 -6.34
CA TYR A 66 21.67 -10.76 -7.06
C TYR A 66 21.46 -12.10 -6.36
N GLY A 67 20.32 -12.73 -6.59
CA GLY A 67 20.21 -14.19 -6.47
C GLY A 67 21.00 -14.86 -7.60
N LEU A 68 22.33 -14.72 -7.58
CA LEU A 68 23.24 -15.60 -8.32
C LEU A 68 23.24 -16.95 -7.62
N GLN A 69 22.58 -17.94 -8.22
CA GLN A 69 23.14 -19.27 -8.42
C GLN A 69 22.52 -19.94 -9.64
#